data_AF-A0A2S9AFA1-F1
#
_entry.id   AF-A0A2S9AFA1-F1
#
_cell.length_a   1.000
_cell.length_b   1.000
_cell.length_c   1.000
_cell.angle_alpha   90.00
_cell.angle_beta   90.00
_cell.angle_gamma   90.00
#
_symmetry.space_group_name_H-M   'P 1'
#
loop_
_entity.id
_entity.type
_entity.pdbx_description
1 polymer ?
#
loop_
_entity_poly.entity_id
_entity_poly.type
_entity_poly.pdbx_seq_one_letter_code
_entity_poly.pdbx_strand_id
1 'polypeptide(L)'
;MARRPAPPSPSPRPTTAAPRSTPGSRKTPSTRTSSSTGGAAGRSVDVREWASGIRLSAFSVIMLSLVVLGAWVLVPTLGTFIDQRQKIAALESSIQVSQEKISSLEAERDRWTDPAYITTQARERLYYVKPGEIVYLIDNDLDPAALPQEQKPVSDTLEEDPADWMPQMLRTLTAAGLSQTAVPAQ
;
A
#
# COMPACT_ATOMS: atom_id res chain seq x y z
N MET A 1 23.62 -21.73 -21.95
CA MET A 1 22.32 -22.43 -21.95
C MET A 1 21.48 -21.83 -20.82
N ALA A 2 20.92 -20.64 -20.96
CA ALA A 2 19.60 -20.36 -21.55
C ALA A 2 18.47 -21.22 -20.96
N ARG A 3 17.74 -20.67 -19.98
CA ARG A 3 16.27 -20.74 -19.85
C ARG A 3 15.79 -19.68 -18.85
N ARG A 4 14.90 -18.82 -19.36
CA ARG A 4 14.31 -17.60 -18.81
C ARG A 4 12.96 -17.97 -18.17
N PRO A 5 12.61 -17.54 -16.95
CA PRO A 5 11.23 -17.59 -16.49
C PRO A 5 10.45 -16.36 -16.97
N ALA A 6 9.20 -16.59 -17.37
CA ALA A 6 8.25 -15.64 -17.95
C ALA A 6 7.57 -14.75 -16.88
N PRO A 7 7.00 -13.59 -17.25
CA PRO A 7 6.31 -12.68 -16.32
C PRO A 7 4.89 -13.16 -15.95
N PRO A 8 4.34 -12.79 -14.77
CA PRO A 8 2.95 -13.07 -14.42
C PRO A 8 1.98 -12.08 -15.09
N SER A 9 0.92 -12.63 -15.69
CA SER A 9 -0.21 -11.88 -16.25
C SER A 9 -1.22 -11.44 -15.16
N PRO A 10 -1.96 -10.34 -15.38
CA PRO A 10 -2.78 -9.66 -14.38
C PRO A 10 -4.15 -10.31 -14.08
N SER A 11 -4.61 -10.10 -12.84
CA SER A 11 -5.88 -10.52 -12.23
C SER A 11 -7.14 -10.06 -13.00
N PRO A 12 -8.21 -10.88 -13.07
CA PRO A 12 -9.50 -10.43 -13.59
C PRO A 12 -10.35 -9.73 -12.51
N ARG A 13 -11.00 -8.67 -12.99
CA ARG A 13 -11.94 -7.72 -12.36
C ARG A 13 -13.23 -8.39 -11.86
N PRO A 14 -13.85 -7.92 -10.76
CA PRO A 14 -15.19 -8.36 -10.37
C PRO A 14 -16.24 -7.66 -11.24
N THR A 15 -17.07 -8.46 -11.94
CA THR A 15 -18.22 -7.96 -12.69
C THR A 15 -19.47 -8.00 -11.81
N THR A 16 -20.03 -6.82 -11.58
CA THR A 16 -21.33 -6.58 -10.98
C THR A 16 -22.43 -7.17 -11.87
N ALA A 17 -23.25 -8.10 -11.36
CA ALA A 17 -24.44 -8.59 -12.03
C ALA A 17 -25.69 -8.13 -11.28
N ALA A 18 -26.50 -7.30 -11.96
CA ALA A 18 -27.80 -6.82 -11.51
C ALA A 18 -28.87 -7.93 -11.56
N PRO A 19 -29.95 -7.85 -10.75
CA PRO A 19 -31.01 -8.85 -10.72
C PRO A 19 -32.05 -8.63 -11.83
N ARG A 20 -32.48 -9.72 -12.46
CA ARG A 20 -33.58 -9.72 -13.46
C ARG A 20 -34.87 -10.24 -12.83
N SER A 21 -35.88 -9.39 -12.78
CA SER A 21 -37.26 -9.69 -12.40
C SER A 21 -38.05 -10.21 -13.62
N THR A 22 -38.92 -11.22 -13.46
CA THR A 22 -40.23 -11.36 -14.15
C THR A 22 -41.08 -12.49 -13.53
N PRO A 23 -42.42 -12.52 -13.74
CA PRO A 23 -43.42 -12.91 -12.73
C PRO A 23 -44.25 -14.17 -13.10
N GLY A 24 -45.15 -14.59 -12.19
CA GLY A 24 -46.28 -15.48 -12.48
C GLY A 24 -46.39 -16.67 -11.51
N SER A 25 -47.09 -16.56 -10.38
CA SER A 25 -48.55 -16.72 -10.20
C SER A 25 -49.06 -18.16 -10.41
N ARG A 26 -49.26 -18.88 -9.30
CA ARG A 26 -50.38 -19.83 -9.15
C ARG A 26 -50.79 -19.97 -7.67
N LYS A 27 -51.95 -19.41 -7.35
CA LYS A 27 -52.78 -19.61 -6.13
C LYS A 27 -53.43 -21.01 -6.23
N THR A 28 -53.63 -21.82 -5.18
CA THR A 28 -54.62 -21.80 -4.06
C THR A 28 -54.64 -23.22 -3.41
N PRO A 29 -55.38 -23.55 -2.32
CA PRO A 29 -55.85 -22.78 -1.17
C PRO A 29 -55.62 -23.43 0.22
N SER A 30 -56.00 -22.64 1.23
CA SER A 30 -56.10 -22.76 2.69
C SER A 30 -56.66 -24.04 3.35
N THR A 31 -56.07 -24.44 4.50
CA THR A 31 -56.71 -24.72 5.81
C THR A 31 -55.54 -24.92 6.83
N ARG A 32 -55.51 -24.53 8.10
CA ARG A 32 -56.53 -24.22 9.11
C ARG A 32 -55.85 -23.50 10.31
N THR A 33 -56.64 -22.65 10.95
CA THR A 33 -56.53 -21.95 12.24
C THR A 33 -55.75 -22.64 13.37
N SER A 34 -54.89 -21.87 14.07
CA SER A 34 -54.97 -21.70 15.54
C SER A 34 -54.00 -20.63 16.04
N SER A 35 -54.56 -19.49 16.40
CA SER A 35 -53.96 -18.48 17.27
C SER A 35 -53.88 -19.01 18.70
N SER A 36 -52.67 -19.06 19.28
CA SER A 36 -52.47 -19.09 20.73
C SER A 36 -51.64 -17.88 21.14
N THR A 37 -52.33 -16.98 21.83
CA THR A 37 -51.76 -15.97 22.72
C THR A 37 -50.92 -16.66 23.78
N GLY A 38 -49.68 -16.22 23.99
CA GLY A 38 -48.84 -16.74 25.05
C GLY A 38 -47.45 -16.11 25.11
N GLY A 39 -47.35 -14.97 25.80
CA GLY A 39 -46.18 -14.45 26.51
C GLY A 39 -44.78 -14.68 25.91
N ALA A 40 -44.21 -13.61 25.34
CA ALA A 40 -42.77 -13.41 25.31
C ALA A 40 -42.25 -13.13 26.73
N ALA A 41 -42.25 -14.15 27.58
CA ALA A 41 -41.45 -14.16 28.79
C ALA A 41 -40.03 -14.49 28.37
N GLY A 42 -39.09 -13.59 28.67
CA GLY A 42 -37.67 -13.86 28.47
C GLY A 42 -37.32 -15.20 29.11
N ARG A 43 -36.86 -16.16 28.29
CA ARG A 43 -36.27 -17.42 28.78
C ARG A 43 -34.92 -17.07 29.40
N SER A 44 -34.93 -16.50 30.60
CA SER A 44 -33.82 -16.69 31.51
C SER A 44 -33.72 -18.20 31.73
N VAL A 45 -32.69 -18.81 31.15
CA VAL A 45 -32.39 -20.21 31.41
C VAL A 45 -32.04 -20.27 32.89
N ASP A 46 -32.99 -20.74 33.69
CA ASP A 46 -32.82 -20.87 35.12
C ASP A 46 -31.83 -22.01 35.36
N VAL A 47 -30.55 -21.63 35.43
CA VAL A 47 -29.42 -22.57 35.58
C VAL A 47 -29.61 -23.44 36.82
N ARG A 48 -30.29 -22.90 37.84
CA ARG A 48 -30.61 -23.59 39.09
C ARG A 48 -31.70 -24.64 38.91
N GLU A 49 -32.71 -24.40 38.07
CA GLU A 49 -33.76 -25.38 37.76
C GLU A 49 -33.22 -26.49 36.85
N TRP A 50 -32.42 -26.14 35.82
CA TRP A 50 -31.72 -27.12 34.97
C TRP A 50 -30.73 -27.99 35.78
N ALA A 51 -29.98 -27.39 36.71
CA ALA A 51 -29.06 -28.11 37.59
C ALA A 51 -29.79 -28.99 38.62
N SER A 52 -31.01 -28.62 39.04
CA SER A 52 -31.79 -29.37 40.04
C SER A 52 -32.38 -30.69 39.51
N GLY A 53 -32.53 -30.82 38.18
CA GLY A 53 -32.94 -32.06 37.52
C GLY A 53 -31.81 -33.09 37.34
N ILE A 54 -30.56 -32.69 37.60
CA ILE A 54 -29.39 -33.56 37.53
C ILE A 54 -29.39 -34.40 38.80
N ARG A 55 -29.98 -35.60 38.72
CA ARG A 55 -29.75 -36.62 39.75
C ARG A 55 -28.24 -36.83 39.82
N LEU A 56 -27.62 -36.41 40.93
CA LEU A 56 -26.20 -36.61 41.25
C LEU A 56 -25.90 -38.11 41.39
N SER A 57 -26.01 -38.81 40.28
CA SER A 57 -25.53 -40.17 40.10
C SER A 57 -24.02 -40.10 39.94
N ALA A 58 -23.31 -41.07 40.52
CA ALA A 58 -21.88 -41.25 40.30
C ALA A 58 -21.52 -41.21 38.79
N PHE A 59 -22.42 -41.69 37.93
CA PHE A 59 -22.28 -41.62 36.48
C PHE A 59 -22.22 -40.18 35.95
N SER A 60 -23.06 -39.26 36.45
CA SER A 60 -23.05 -37.86 36.02
C SER A 60 -21.76 -37.15 36.45
N VAL A 61 -21.24 -37.50 37.64
CA VAL A 61 -19.96 -36.97 38.13
C VAL A 61 -18.80 -37.47 37.27
N ILE A 62 -18.80 -38.75 36.88
CA ILE A 62 -17.81 -39.34 35.98
C ILE A 62 -17.87 -38.69 34.58
N MET A 63 -19.06 -38.51 34.02
CA MET A 63 -19.25 -37.84 32.72
C MET A 63 -18.73 -36.39 32.74
N LEU A 64 -19.09 -35.63 33.77
CA LEU A 64 -18.63 -34.25 33.92
C LEU A 64 -17.11 -34.19 34.12
N SER A 65 -16.55 -35.11 34.91
CA SER A 65 -15.10 -35.28 35.07
C SER A 65 -14.40 -35.52 33.74
N LEU A 66 -14.91 -36.43 32.90
CA LEU A 66 -14.35 -36.72 31.57
C LEU A 66 -14.39 -35.50 30.64
N VAL A 67 -15.50 -34.75 30.65
CA VAL A 67 -15.62 -33.52 29.83
C VAL A 67 -14.62 -32.47 30.29
N VAL A 68 -14.48 -32.25 31.60
CA VAL A 68 -13.51 -31.30 32.16
C VAL A 68 -12.07 -31.73 31.86
N LEU A 69 -11.75 -33.03 32.00
CA LEU A 69 -10.43 -33.56 31.67
C LEU A 69 -10.12 -33.40 30.17
N GLY A 70 -11.08 -33.71 29.30
CA GLY A 70 -10.96 -33.53 27.86
C GLY A 70 -10.75 -32.06 27.47
N ALA A 71 -11.53 -31.16 28.07
CA ALA A 71 -11.37 -29.72 27.86
C ALA A 71 -10.00 -29.22 28.36
N TRP A 72 -9.54 -29.68 29.52
CA TRP A 72 -8.23 -29.33 30.08
C TRP A 72 -7.09 -29.70 29.11
N VAL A 73 -7.15 -30.88 28.49
CA VAL A 73 -6.13 -31.33 27.53
C VAL A 73 -6.21 -30.57 26.21
N LEU A 74 -7.42 -30.23 25.75
CA LEU A 74 -7.64 -29.63 24.43
C LEU A 74 -7.38 -28.12 24.38
N VAL A 75 -7.70 -27.38 25.45
CA VAL A 75 -7.52 -25.92 25.50
C VAL A 75 -6.07 -25.47 25.21
N PRO A 76 -5.02 -26.08 25.80
CA PRO A 76 -3.63 -25.74 25.49
C PRO A 76 -3.30 -25.93 24.00
N THR A 77 -3.85 -26.97 23.36
CA THR A 77 -3.52 -27.31 21.96
C THR A 77 -4.09 -26.31 20.95
N LEU A 78 -5.22 -25.67 21.27
CA LEU A 78 -5.82 -24.63 20.42
C LEU A 78 -5.01 -23.33 20.48
N GLY A 79 -4.52 -22.96 21.67
CA GLY A 79 -3.68 -21.77 21.86
C GLY A 79 -2.33 -21.90 21.14
N THR A 80 -1.69 -23.06 21.21
CA THR A 80 -0.40 -23.29 20.56
C THR A 80 -0.50 -23.30 19.04
N PHE A 81 -1.60 -23.80 18.47
CA PHE A 81 -1.82 -23.80 17.01
C PHE A 81 -1.95 -22.38 16.44
N ILE A 82 -2.65 -21.48 17.13
CA ILE A 82 -2.78 -20.07 16.71
C ILE A 82 -1.45 -19.35 16.84
N ASP A 83 -0.72 -19.56 17.93
CA ASP A 83 0.61 -18.97 18.15
C ASP A 83 1.63 -19.45 17.10
N GLN A 84 1.61 -20.73 16.74
CA GLN A 84 2.43 -21.28 15.65
C GLN A 84 2.11 -20.62 14.29
N ARG A 85 0.83 -20.40 13.98
CA ARG A 85 0.42 -19.71 12.73
C ARG A 85 0.93 -18.27 12.69
N GLN A 86 0.84 -17.55 13.80
CA GLN A 86 1.36 -16.18 13.92
C GLN A 86 2.89 -16.15 13.78
N LYS A 87 3.60 -17.09 14.42
CA LYS A 87 5.05 -17.24 14.27
C LYS A 87 5.45 -17.52 12.83
N ILE A 88 4.77 -18.42 12.13
CA ILE A 88 5.05 -18.71 10.71
C ILE A 88 4.86 -17.46 9.86
N ALA A 89 3.74 -16.74 10.01
CA ALA A 89 3.48 -15.50 9.27
C ALA A 89 4.54 -14.42 9.56
N ALA A 90 4.93 -14.27 10.83
CA ALA A 90 5.98 -13.34 11.22
C ALA A 90 7.35 -13.73 10.63
N LEU A 91 7.71 -15.02 10.67
CA LEU A 91 8.97 -15.52 10.11
C LEU A 91 9.00 -15.33 8.58
N GLU A 92 7.92 -15.66 7.88
CA GLU A 92 7.81 -15.44 6.44
C GLU A 92 7.98 -13.97 6.06
N SER A 93 7.37 -13.06 6.83
CA SER A 93 7.57 -11.61 6.63
C SER A 93 9.02 -11.19 6.86
N SER A 94 9.70 -11.75 7.86
CA SER A 94 11.10 -11.45 8.15
C SER A 94 12.05 -11.97 7.07
N ILE A 95 11.71 -13.10 6.44
CA ILE A 95 12.47 -13.67 5.32
C ILE A 95 12.35 -12.76 4.10
N GLN A 96 11.15 -12.28 3.79
CA GLN A 96 10.93 -11.37 2.66
C GLN A 96 11.73 -10.07 2.83
N VAL A 97 11.63 -9.42 3.99
CA VAL A 97 12.39 -8.18 4.29
C VAL A 97 13.90 -8.42 4.20
N SER A 98 14.38 -9.55 4.71
CA SER A 98 15.80 -9.89 4.64
C SER A 98 16.28 -10.12 3.21
N GLN A 99 15.46 -10.80 2.40
CA GLN A 99 15.77 -11.04 0.98
C GLN A 99 15.79 -9.75 0.17
N GLU A 100 14.83 -8.84 0.41
CA GLU A 100 14.82 -7.50 -0.20
C GLU A 100 16.08 -6.72 0.17
N LYS A 101 16.47 -6.73 1.45
CA LYS A 101 17.70 -6.06 1.91
C LYS A 101 18.96 -6.64 1.27
N ILE A 102 19.05 -7.97 1.13
CA ILE A 102 20.16 -8.62 0.43
C ILE A 102 20.20 -8.14 -1.03
N SER A 103 19.06 -8.15 -1.72
CA SER A 103 18.99 -7.72 -3.12
C SER A 103 19.36 -6.24 -3.31
N SER A 104 18.98 -5.36 -2.38
CA SER A 104 19.36 -3.95 -2.44
C SER A 104 20.85 -3.76 -2.20
N LEU A 105 21.42 -4.50 -1.24
CA LEU A 105 22.86 -4.44 -0.94
C LEU A 105 23.70 -5.02 -2.08
N GLU A 106 23.24 -6.08 -2.74
CA GLU A 106 23.89 -6.64 -3.93
C GLU A 106 23.86 -5.64 -5.08
N ALA A 107 22.71 -5.03 -5.36
CA ALA A 107 22.59 -4.00 -6.39
C ALA A 107 23.46 -2.78 -6.09
N GLU A 108 23.56 -2.38 -4.83
CA GLU A 108 24.45 -1.31 -4.40
C GLU A 108 25.92 -1.72 -4.62
N ARG A 109 26.33 -2.90 -4.17
CA ARG A 109 27.69 -3.44 -4.38
C ARG A 109 28.07 -3.48 -5.86
N ASP A 110 27.15 -3.90 -6.74
CA ASP A 110 27.38 -3.90 -8.19
C ASP A 110 27.64 -2.48 -8.71
N ARG A 111 26.88 -1.47 -8.26
CA ARG A 111 27.13 -0.06 -8.62
C ARG A 111 28.48 0.44 -8.11
N TRP A 112 28.86 0.11 -6.88
CA TRP A 112 30.18 0.47 -6.33
C TRP A 112 31.35 -0.20 -7.05
N THR A 113 31.10 -1.25 -7.86
CA THR A 113 32.15 -1.90 -8.65
C THR A 113 32.48 -1.11 -9.93
N ASP A 114 31.60 -0.19 -10.36
CA ASP A 114 31.83 0.67 -11.52
C ASP A 114 32.75 1.87 -11.16
N PRO A 115 33.93 2.00 -11.79
CA PRO A 115 34.82 3.14 -11.58
C PRO A 115 34.16 4.49 -11.86
N ALA A 116 33.25 4.56 -12.84
CA ALA A 116 32.56 5.81 -13.18
C ALA A 116 31.66 6.27 -12.02
N TYR A 117 30.94 5.33 -11.39
CA TYR A 117 30.10 5.61 -10.23
C TYR A 117 30.93 6.12 -9.03
N ILE A 118 32.06 5.47 -8.73
CA ILE A 118 32.96 5.92 -7.65
C ILE A 118 33.47 7.34 -7.93
N THR A 119 33.94 7.63 -9.14
CA THR A 119 34.49 8.96 -9.46
C THR A 119 33.44 10.07 -9.37
N THR A 120 32.19 9.76 -9.73
CA THR A 120 31.06 10.70 -9.64
C THR A 120 30.72 10.96 -8.17
N GLN A 121 30.55 9.91 -7.36
CA GLN A 121 30.25 10.05 -5.92
C GLN A 121 31.38 10.76 -5.16
N ALA A 122 32.63 10.47 -5.50
CA ALA A 122 33.80 11.12 -4.92
C ALA A 122 33.84 12.62 -5.25
N ARG A 123 33.46 13.01 -6.47
CA ARG A 123 33.40 14.42 -6.88
C ARG A 123 32.25 15.17 -6.23
N GLU A 124 31.06 14.58 -6.22
CA GLU A 124 29.85 15.21 -5.68
C GLU A 124 29.89 15.38 -4.15
N ARG A 125 30.38 14.36 -3.42
CA ARG A 125 30.35 14.36 -1.96
C ARG A 125 31.64 14.83 -1.30
N LEU A 126 32.79 14.51 -1.91
CA LEU A 126 34.10 14.73 -1.31
C LEU A 126 34.93 15.76 -2.09
N TYR A 127 34.40 16.33 -3.18
CA TYR A 127 35.09 17.28 -4.04
C TYR A 127 36.45 16.76 -4.56
N TYR A 128 36.59 15.43 -4.70
CA TYR A 128 37.79 14.84 -5.25
C TYR A 128 37.88 15.04 -6.77
N VAL A 129 39.11 15.23 -7.24
CA VAL A 129 39.43 15.41 -8.67
C VAL A 129 40.56 14.51 -9.10
N LYS A 130 40.61 14.24 -10.41
CA LYS A 130 41.74 13.51 -10.98
C LYS A 130 42.99 14.40 -10.97
N PRO A 131 44.19 13.84 -10.79
CA PRO A 131 45.43 14.60 -10.90
C PRO A 131 45.51 15.27 -12.28
N GLY A 132 45.72 16.59 -12.31
CA GLY A 132 45.76 17.41 -13.52
C GLY A 132 44.45 18.09 -13.91
N GLU A 133 43.36 17.89 -13.18
CA GLU A 133 42.08 18.57 -13.38
C GLU A 133 42.03 19.89 -12.58
N ILE A 134 41.61 20.99 -13.21
CA ILE A 134 41.50 22.32 -12.57
C ILE A 134 40.04 22.56 -12.17
N VAL A 135 39.80 22.75 -10.87
CA VAL A 135 38.46 23.05 -10.34
C VAL A 135 38.21 24.57 -10.38
N TYR A 136 37.11 24.98 -11.01
CA TYR A 136 36.62 26.35 -10.94
C TYR A 136 35.48 26.41 -9.92
N LEU A 137 35.70 27.13 -8.82
CA LEU A 137 34.59 27.57 -7.98
C LEU A 137 34.09 28.90 -8.55
N ILE A 138 32.84 28.91 -9.02
CA ILE A 138 32.17 30.14 -9.42
C ILE A 138 31.56 30.74 -8.15
N ASP A 139 32.24 31.73 -7.59
CA ASP A 139 31.64 32.60 -6.60
C ASP A 139 30.78 33.61 -7.36
N ASN A 140 29.46 33.54 -7.20
CA ASN A 140 28.54 34.45 -7.86
C ASN A 140 28.50 35.76 -7.07
N ASP A 141 29.53 36.59 -7.21
CA ASP A 141 29.56 37.97 -6.72
C ASP A 141 28.76 38.92 -7.66
N LEU A 142 27.63 38.43 -8.16
CA LEU A 142 26.69 39.26 -8.91
C LEU A 142 25.77 39.97 -7.93
N ASP A 143 25.52 41.25 -8.17
CA ASP A 143 24.47 42.00 -7.49
C ASP A 143 23.16 41.18 -7.55
N PRO A 144 22.49 40.92 -6.42
CA PRO A 144 21.23 40.17 -6.40
C PRO A 144 20.15 40.75 -7.33
N ALA A 145 20.26 42.02 -7.73
CA ALA A 145 19.40 42.64 -8.73
C ALA A 145 19.65 42.16 -10.19
N ALA A 146 20.85 41.62 -10.47
CA ALA A 146 21.25 41.09 -11.78
C ALA A 146 21.09 39.57 -11.91
N LEU A 147 20.79 38.88 -10.80
CA LEU A 147 20.48 37.45 -10.83
C LEU A 147 19.13 37.23 -11.54
N PRO A 148 19.03 36.26 -12.47
CA PRO A 148 17.74 35.83 -13.01
C PRO A 148 16.82 35.46 -11.85
N GLN A 149 15.65 36.07 -11.79
CA GLN A 149 14.64 35.78 -10.75
C GLN A 149 14.39 34.26 -10.72
N GLU A 150 14.55 33.64 -9.53
CA GLU A 150 14.21 32.22 -9.36
C GLU A 150 12.79 31.99 -9.87
N GLN A 151 12.63 30.94 -10.67
CA GLN A 151 11.35 30.54 -11.21
C GLN A 151 10.42 30.28 -10.02
N LYS A 152 9.42 31.15 -9.86
CA LYS A 152 8.41 31.00 -8.80
C LYS A 152 7.86 29.57 -8.82
N PRO A 153 7.59 28.97 -7.64
CA PRO A 153 7.01 27.63 -7.58
C PRO A 153 5.77 27.58 -8.46
N VAL A 154 5.79 26.66 -9.42
CA VAL A 154 4.69 26.43 -10.35
C VAL A 154 3.46 26.08 -9.51
N SER A 155 2.44 26.93 -9.58
CA SER A 155 1.21 26.71 -8.82
C SER A 155 0.48 25.49 -9.39
N ASP A 156 -0.02 24.60 -8.53
CA ASP A 156 -0.82 23.41 -8.91
C ASP A 156 -2.18 23.77 -9.57
N THR A 157 -2.46 25.07 -9.70
CA THR A 157 -3.63 25.59 -10.40
C THR A 157 -3.20 25.90 -11.83
N LEU A 158 -3.67 25.08 -12.78
CA LEU A 158 -3.57 25.38 -14.21
C LEU A 158 -4.48 26.57 -14.51
N GLU A 159 -3.91 27.77 -14.54
CA GLU A 159 -4.51 28.90 -15.25
C GLU A 159 -4.31 28.61 -16.75
N GLU A 160 -5.36 28.19 -17.45
CA GLU A 160 -5.35 28.15 -18.92
C GLU A 160 -5.29 29.60 -19.42
N ASP A 161 -4.09 30.16 -19.50
CA ASP A 161 -3.84 31.36 -20.30
C ASP A 161 -3.94 30.91 -21.77
N PRO A 162 -4.97 31.33 -22.53
CA PRO A 162 -5.08 30.96 -23.93
C PRO A 162 -3.81 31.45 -24.60
N ALA A 163 -2.96 30.50 -25.00
CA ALA A 163 -1.69 30.79 -25.62
C ALA A 163 -1.94 31.56 -26.92
N ASP A 164 -1.93 32.88 -26.82
CA ASP A 164 -2.01 33.84 -27.91
C ASP A 164 -0.66 33.84 -28.64
N TRP A 165 -0.37 32.71 -29.27
CA TRP A 165 0.88 32.45 -29.98
C TRP A 165 1.05 33.42 -31.16
N MET A 166 -0.05 33.88 -31.77
CA MET A 166 -0.01 34.82 -32.88
C MET A 166 0.52 36.19 -32.43
N PRO A 167 -0.08 36.87 -31.42
CA PRO A 167 0.48 38.09 -30.87
C PRO A 167 1.88 37.91 -30.29
N GLN A 168 2.15 36.80 -29.60
CA GLN A 168 3.45 36.54 -28.96
C GLN A 168 4.57 36.40 -30.01
N MET A 169 4.33 35.65 -31.08
CA MET A 169 5.27 35.51 -32.19
C MET A 169 5.52 36.86 -32.87
N LEU A 170 4.46 37.63 -33.11
CA LEU A 170 4.57 38.97 -33.72
C LEU A 170 5.40 39.90 -32.82
N ARG A 171 5.18 39.86 -31.51
CA ARG A 171 5.96 40.61 -30.51
C ARG A 171 7.42 40.22 -30.56
N THR A 172 7.74 38.92 -30.57
CA THR A 172 9.12 38.44 -30.64
C THR A 172 9.81 38.89 -31.93
N LEU A 173 9.12 38.84 -33.07
CA LEU A 173 9.67 39.30 -34.34
C LEU A 173 9.94 40.82 -34.31
N THR A 174 9.02 41.62 -33.75
CA THR A 174 9.22 43.07 -33.61
C THR A 174 10.31 43.42 -32.59
N ALA A 175 10.37 42.73 -31.46
CA ALA A 175 11.36 42.93 -30.42
C ALA A 175 12.77 42.56 -30.92
N ALA A 176 12.88 41.48 -31.72
CA ALA A 176 14.14 41.09 -32.36
C ALA A 176 14.58 42.07 -33.46
N GLY A 177 13.64 42.76 -34.12
CA GLY A 177 13.97 43.81 -35.08
C GLY A 177 14.38 45.13 -34.43
N LEU A 178 13.92 45.39 -33.20
CA LEU A 178 14.22 46.59 -32.41
C LEU A 178 15.34 46.37 -31.38
N SER A 179 15.87 45.15 -31.25
CA SER A 179 16.98 44.90 -30.34
C SER A 179 18.22 45.62 -30.88
N GLN A 180 18.65 46.64 -30.14
CA GLN A 180 19.89 47.36 -30.43
C GLN A 180 21.04 46.34 -30.33
N THR A 181 21.69 46.02 -31.45
CA THR A 181 22.92 45.24 -31.39
C THR A 181 23.97 46.11 -30.73
N ALA A 182 24.41 45.72 -29.53
CA ALA A 182 25.56 46.36 -28.90
C ALA A 182 26.79 46.01 -29.74
N VAL A 183 27.11 46.87 -30.71
CA VAL A 183 28.40 46.83 -31.39
C VAL A 183 29.45 47.25 -30.37
N PRO A 184 30.41 46.40 -29.99
CA PRO A 184 31.51 46.84 -29.15
C PRO A 184 32.31 47.89 -29.92
N ALA A 185 32.46 49.08 -29.35
CA ALA A 185 33.42 50.07 -29.82
C ALA A 185 34.83 49.47 -29.72
N GLN A 186 35.62 49.65 -30.79
CA GLN A 186 37.03 49.24 -30.89
C GLN A 186 37.90 49.91 -29.83
#